data_AF-A0AAJ1QTV7-F1
#
_entry.id   AF-A0AAJ1QTV7-F1
#
_cell.length_a   1.000
_cell.length_b   1.000
_cell.length_c   1.000
_cell.angle_alpha   90.00
_cell.angle_beta   90.00
_cell.angle_gamma   90.00
#
_symmetry.space_group_name_H-M   'P 1'
#
loop_
_entity.id
_entity.type
_entity.pdbx_description
1 polymer ?
#
loop_
_entity_poly.entity_id
_entity_poly.type
_entity_poly.pdbx_seq_one_letter_code
_entity_poly.pdbx_strand_id
1 'polypeptide(L)'
;MDKKIGTHNKVTFPKFVDYNIPYLQKDFVGFKEALAFKESQGSYTVVNTLGYLGKYQFGRTTLRRFKIYNTTAFLKDPELQEKAFIALCKVNKWILRKDIRRSVGKTINGIKITESGILAAAHLSGAGNVKKYLRSNGVQGFSDAYGSSIKSYLKNFGGYNVSNIIADQDATVINS
;
A
#
# COMPACT_ATOMS: atom_id res chain seq x y z
N MET A 1 -54.28 -8.06 53.26
CA MET A 1 -54.23 -9.13 52.23
C MET A 1 -53.74 -8.51 50.94
N ASP A 2 -52.63 -9.03 50.47
CA ASP A 2 -51.80 -8.56 49.38
C ASP A 2 -52.53 -8.38 48.05
N LYS A 3 -52.13 -7.36 47.28
CA LYS A 3 -51.98 -7.51 45.82
C LYS A 3 -50.82 -6.65 45.32
N LYS A 4 -49.76 -7.36 44.94
CA LYS A 4 -48.48 -6.91 44.43
C LYS A 4 -48.62 -6.09 43.14
N ILE A 5 -47.95 -4.94 43.12
CA ILE A 5 -47.54 -4.24 41.90
C ILE A 5 -46.23 -4.91 41.42
N GLY A 6 -46.14 -5.21 40.12
CA GLY A 6 -44.87 -5.67 39.54
C GLY A 6 -44.99 -6.33 38.17
N THR A 7 -45.43 -5.59 37.14
CA THR A 7 -45.23 -5.98 35.75
C THR A 7 -43.79 -5.68 35.35
N HIS A 8 -42.91 -6.69 35.45
CA HIS A 8 -41.55 -6.63 34.92
C HIS A 8 -41.58 -6.70 33.38
N ASN A 9 -41.64 -5.55 32.72
CA ASN A 9 -41.26 -5.45 31.31
C ASN A 9 -39.75 -5.66 31.20
N LYS A 10 -39.32 -6.86 30.79
CA LYS A 10 -37.93 -7.13 30.42
C LYS A 10 -37.63 -6.37 29.12
N VAL A 11 -36.95 -5.23 29.26
CA VAL A 11 -36.33 -4.55 28.13
C VAL A 11 -35.21 -5.44 27.61
N THR A 12 -35.39 -6.07 26.47
CA THR A 12 -34.34 -6.82 25.78
C THR A 12 -33.54 -5.86 24.92
N PHE A 13 -32.28 -5.62 25.30
CA PHE A 13 -31.32 -4.92 24.45
C PHE A 13 -30.98 -5.78 23.22
N PRO A 14 -30.73 -5.18 22.05
CA PRO A 14 -30.32 -5.92 20.87
C PRO A 14 -29.03 -6.70 21.17
N LYS A 15 -29.01 -7.97 20.80
CA LYS A 15 -27.79 -8.78 20.82
C LYS A 15 -26.83 -8.17 19.80
N PHE A 16 -25.67 -7.71 20.26
CA PHE A 16 -24.57 -7.36 19.39
C PHE A 16 -24.13 -8.62 18.66
N VAL A 17 -24.38 -8.67 17.36
CA VAL A 17 -23.90 -9.73 16.49
C VAL A 17 -22.56 -9.25 15.95
N ASP A 18 -21.47 -9.91 16.38
CA ASP A 18 -20.17 -9.73 15.76
C ASP A 18 -20.25 -10.21 14.30
N TYR A 19 -20.56 -9.29 13.40
CA TYR A 19 -20.39 -9.53 11.98
C TYR A 19 -18.89 -9.64 11.71
N ASN A 20 -18.46 -10.83 11.31
CA ASN A 20 -17.11 -11.10 10.83
C ASN A 20 -16.94 -10.47 9.43
N ILE A 21 -17.07 -9.14 9.34
CA ILE A 21 -16.77 -8.39 8.13
C ILE A 21 -15.27 -8.56 7.92
N PRO A 22 -14.79 -9.02 6.75
CA PRO A 22 -13.37 -9.07 6.47
C PRO A 22 -12.83 -7.64 6.40
N TYR A 23 -12.49 -7.09 7.57
CA TYR A 23 -11.78 -5.83 7.68
C TYR A 23 -10.31 -6.13 7.52
N LEU A 24 -9.76 -5.61 6.44
CA LEU A 24 -8.34 -5.71 6.19
C LEU A 24 -7.59 -4.94 7.28
N GLN A 25 -6.84 -5.67 8.11
CA GLN A 25 -6.08 -5.08 9.20
C GLN A 25 -5.14 -4.00 8.66
N LYS A 26 -4.86 -2.97 9.47
CA LYS A 26 -3.91 -1.91 9.10
C LYS A 26 -2.47 -2.38 9.27
N ASP A 27 -2.13 -3.55 8.72
CA ASP A 27 -0.81 -4.16 8.71
C ASP A 27 -0.23 -4.20 7.29
N PHE A 28 0.90 -4.90 7.10
CA PHE A 28 1.55 -4.98 5.78
C PHE A 28 0.75 -5.80 4.77
N VAL A 29 0.06 -6.85 5.23
CA VAL A 29 -0.84 -7.63 4.37
C VAL A 29 -1.95 -6.71 3.87
N GLY A 30 -2.52 -5.91 4.76
CA GLY A 30 -3.53 -4.95 4.39
C GLY A 30 -3.06 -3.85 3.45
N PHE A 31 -1.84 -3.37 3.67
CA PHE A 31 -1.21 -2.42 2.78
C PHE A 31 -1.08 -2.98 1.35
N LYS A 32 -0.51 -4.17 1.19
CA LYS A 32 -0.26 -4.75 -0.13
C LYS A 32 -1.55 -5.13 -0.85
N GLU A 33 -2.56 -5.65 -0.15
CA GLU A 33 -3.82 -6.02 -0.79
C GLU A 33 -4.66 -4.80 -1.19
N ALA A 34 -4.67 -3.74 -0.37
CA ALA A 34 -5.32 -2.48 -0.74
C ALA A 34 -4.67 -1.85 -1.98
N LEU A 35 -3.33 -1.86 -2.04
CA LEU A 35 -2.60 -1.36 -3.20
C LEU A 35 -2.88 -2.23 -4.44
N ALA A 36 -2.76 -3.55 -4.32
CA ALA A 36 -3.06 -4.49 -5.39
C ALA A 36 -4.48 -4.34 -5.96
N PHE A 37 -5.46 -4.12 -5.09
CA PHE A 37 -6.84 -3.88 -5.51
C PHE A 37 -6.95 -2.61 -6.36
N LYS A 38 -6.26 -1.53 -5.96
CA LYS A 38 -6.22 -0.28 -6.75
C LYS A 38 -5.51 -0.45 -8.09
N GLU A 39 -4.42 -1.22 -8.14
CA GLU A 39 -3.59 -1.39 -9.32
C GLU A 39 -4.24 -2.33 -10.36
N SER A 40 -4.84 -3.44 -9.93
CA SER A 40 -5.24 -4.53 -10.83
C SER A 40 -6.49 -5.30 -10.38
N GLN A 41 -7.17 -4.85 -9.33
CA GLN A 41 -8.19 -5.63 -8.62
C GLN A 41 -7.65 -6.98 -8.09
N GLY A 42 -6.34 -7.05 -7.81
CA GLY A 42 -5.68 -8.27 -7.32
C GLY A 42 -5.27 -9.27 -8.40
N SER A 43 -5.40 -8.96 -9.69
CA SER A 43 -5.16 -9.91 -10.77
C SER A 43 -3.68 -10.06 -11.13
N TYR A 44 -3.14 -11.27 -11.03
CA TYR A 44 -1.75 -11.58 -11.36
C TYR A 44 -1.45 -11.61 -12.87
N THR A 45 -2.47 -11.70 -13.73
CA THR A 45 -2.29 -12.00 -15.16
C THR A 45 -2.54 -10.81 -16.08
N VAL A 46 -3.06 -9.70 -15.55
CA VAL A 46 -3.46 -8.55 -16.37
C VAL A 46 -2.28 -7.71 -16.84
N VAL A 47 -2.44 -7.11 -18.02
CA VAL A 47 -1.53 -6.11 -18.56
C VAL A 47 -2.34 -4.90 -18.96
N ASN A 48 -2.02 -3.71 -18.46
CA ASN A 48 -2.74 -2.50 -18.86
C ASN A 48 -2.28 -1.97 -20.23
N THR A 49 -2.96 -0.94 -20.73
CA THR A 49 -2.68 -0.35 -22.05
C THR A 49 -1.29 0.27 -22.17
N LEU A 50 -0.60 0.53 -21.05
CA LEU A 50 0.77 1.06 -21.00
C LEU A 50 1.83 -0.05 -20.79
N GLY A 51 1.41 -1.31 -20.73
CA GLY A 51 2.30 -2.47 -20.58
C GLY A 51 2.76 -2.76 -19.16
N TYR A 52 2.09 -2.24 -18.13
CA TYR A 52 2.34 -2.61 -16.74
C TYR A 52 1.69 -3.96 -16.40
N LEU A 53 2.36 -4.74 -15.55
CA LEU A 53 2.18 -6.19 -15.47
C LEU A 53 1.67 -6.65 -14.10
N GLY A 54 0.62 -7.45 -14.09
CA GLY A 54 0.19 -8.28 -12.97
C GLY A 54 -0.40 -7.50 -11.79
N LYS A 55 -0.38 -8.15 -10.62
CA LYS A 55 -1.15 -7.75 -9.42
C LYS A 55 -0.81 -6.33 -8.96
N TYR A 56 0.44 -5.95 -9.10
CA TYR A 56 0.96 -4.66 -8.66
C TYR A 56 1.30 -3.72 -9.83
N GLN A 57 0.87 -4.07 -11.06
CA GLN A 57 1.14 -3.28 -12.27
C GLN A 57 2.61 -2.87 -12.37
N PHE A 58 3.52 -3.83 -12.46
CA PHE A 58 4.94 -3.55 -12.57
C PHE A 58 5.35 -3.05 -13.95
N GLY A 59 6.17 -2.00 -13.98
CA GLY A 59 6.86 -1.56 -15.19
C GLY A 59 8.05 -2.47 -15.51
N ARG A 60 8.32 -2.69 -16.81
CA ARG A 60 9.43 -3.54 -17.29
C ARG A 60 10.79 -3.11 -16.74
N THR A 61 11.05 -1.80 -16.62
CA THR A 61 12.29 -1.26 -16.05
C THR A 61 12.46 -1.62 -14.58
N THR A 62 11.37 -1.58 -13.81
CA THR A 62 11.36 -1.99 -12.40
C THR A 62 11.66 -3.48 -12.27
N LEU A 63 11.07 -4.33 -13.11
CA LEU A 63 11.35 -5.77 -13.12
C LEU A 63 12.82 -6.08 -13.45
N ARG A 64 13.41 -5.35 -14.41
CA ARG A 64 14.84 -5.49 -14.75
C ARG A 64 15.76 -5.18 -13.57
N ARG A 65 15.40 -4.26 -12.68
CA ARG A 65 16.16 -4.00 -11.44
C ARG A 65 16.32 -5.26 -10.60
N PHE A 66 15.30 -6.12 -10.59
CA PHE A 66 15.29 -7.39 -9.86
C PHE A 66 15.72 -8.58 -10.72
N LYS A 67 16.36 -8.34 -11.87
CA LYS A 67 16.80 -9.36 -12.82
C LYS A 67 15.65 -10.23 -13.37
N ILE A 68 14.43 -9.70 -13.38
CA ILE A 68 13.27 -10.34 -14.00
C ILE A 68 13.12 -9.79 -15.42
N TYR A 69 13.46 -10.61 -16.42
CA TYR A 69 13.44 -10.21 -17.82
C TYR A 69 12.26 -10.81 -18.60
N ASN A 70 11.84 -12.03 -18.24
CA ASN A 70 10.75 -12.73 -18.93
C ASN A 70 9.40 -12.33 -18.33
N THR A 71 8.73 -11.36 -18.96
CA THR A 71 7.44 -10.83 -18.50
C THR A 71 6.31 -11.86 -18.62
N THR A 72 6.38 -12.76 -19.59
CA THR A 72 5.36 -13.82 -19.77
C THR A 72 5.45 -14.86 -18.65
N ALA A 73 6.67 -15.24 -18.25
CA ALA A 73 6.86 -16.11 -17.10
C ALA A 73 6.43 -15.40 -15.81
N PHE A 74 6.78 -14.12 -15.64
CA PHE A 74 6.39 -13.32 -14.49
C PHE A 74 4.87 -13.26 -14.26
N LEU A 75 4.07 -13.13 -15.33
CA LEU A 75 2.60 -13.12 -15.23
C LEU A 75 2.00 -14.48 -14.81
N LYS A 76 2.77 -15.56 -14.93
CA LYS A 76 2.35 -16.92 -14.52
C LYS A 76 2.84 -17.32 -13.14
N ASP A 77 3.61 -16.45 -12.47
CA ASP A 77 4.26 -16.75 -11.19
C ASP A 77 3.84 -15.73 -10.12
N PRO A 78 2.69 -15.97 -9.44
CA PRO A 78 2.21 -15.09 -8.36
C PRO A 78 3.24 -14.88 -7.25
N GLU A 79 4.00 -15.91 -6.89
CA GLU A 79 4.99 -15.85 -5.82
C GLU A 79 6.12 -14.86 -6.18
N LEU A 80 6.59 -14.90 -7.43
CA LEU A 80 7.58 -13.94 -7.92
C LEU A 80 7.06 -12.49 -7.90
N GLN A 81 5.76 -12.26 -8.17
CA GLN A 81 5.19 -10.91 -8.08
C GLN A 81 5.15 -10.40 -6.63
N GLU A 82 4.78 -11.26 -5.68
CA GLU A 82 4.79 -10.93 -4.25
C GLU A 82 6.21 -10.64 -3.75
N LYS A 83 7.19 -11.48 -4.13
CA LYS A 83 8.62 -11.26 -3.81
C LYS A 83 9.14 -9.95 -4.41
N ALA A 84 8.81 -9.66 -5.68
CA ALA A 84 9.20 -8.42 -6.34
C ALA A 84 8.61 -7.18 -5.64
N PHE A 85 7.36 -7.26 -5.17
CA PHE A 85 6.72 -6.17 -4.44
C PHE A 85 7.40 -5.89 -3.10
N ILE A 86 7.70 -6.94 -2.34
CA ILE A 86 8.44 -6.82 -1.08
C ILE A 86 9.83 -6.22 -1.33
N ALA A 87 10.58 -6.73 -2.32
CA ALA A 87 11.90 -6.22 -2.66
C ALA A 87 11.85 -4.73 -3.05
N LEU A 88 10.85 -4.32 -3.84
CA LEU A 88 10.63 -2.92 -4.20
C LEU A 88 10.35 -2.05 -2.97
N CYS A 89 9.53 -2.52 -2.03
CA CYS A 89 9.27 -1.80 -0.78
C CYS A 89 10.56 -1.61 0.04
N LYS A 90 11.39 -2.65 0.19
CA LYS A 90 12.66 -2.59 0.91
C LYS A 90 13.63 -1.58 0.29
N VAL A 91 13.79 -1.62 -1.04
CA VAL A 91 14.62 -0.67 -1.79
C VAL A 91 14.11 0.75 -1.63
N ASN A 92 12.81 0.98 -1.85
CA ASN A 92 12.22 2.32 -1.74
C ASN A 92 12.38 2.87 -0.32
N LYS A 93 12.17 2.04 0.70
CA LYS A 93 12.39 2.40 2.11
C LYS A 93 13.85 2.80 2.34
N TRP A 94 14.81 2.07 1.77
CA TRP A 94 16.23 2.44 1.86
C TRP A 94 16.53 3.77 1.16
N ILE A 95 16.05 3.98 -0.07
CA ILE A 95 16.29 5.21 -0.85
C ILE A 95 15.71 6.42 -0.12
N LEU A 96 14.54 6.26 0.51
CA LEU A 96 13.78 7.33 1.16
C LEU A 96 14.02 7.43 2.66
N ARG A 97 14.89 6.61 3.28
CA ARG A 97 15.07 6.52 4.74
C ARG A 97 15.24 7.87 5.46
N LYS A 98 15.98 8.80 4.84
CA LYS A 98 16.19 10.15 5.39
C LYS A 98 14.94 11.04 5.23
N ASP A 99 14.22 10.89 4.13
CA ASP A 99 13.01 11.62 3.81
C ASP A 99 11.82 11.11 4.66
N ILE A 100 11.70 9.80 4.86
CA ILE A 100 10.74 9.17 5.79
C ILE A 100 10.93 9.76 7.20
N ARG A 101 12.15 9.72 7.75
CA ARG A 101 12.46 10.27 9.08
C ARG A 101 12.08 11.75 9.22
N ARG A 102 12.26 12.55 8.17
CA ARG A 102 11.97 13.99 8.20
C ARG A 102 10.50 14.34 7.99
N SER A 103 9.74 13.50 7.31
CA SER A 103 8.42 13.84 6.80
C SER A 103 7.28 13.12 7.50
N VAL A 104 7.49 11.90 8.02
CA VAL A 104 6.43 11.17 8.73
C VAL A 104 5.92 12.00 9.92
N GLY A 105 4.59 12.05 10.08
CA GLY A 105 3.91 12.83 11.12
C GLY A 105 3.59 14.28 10.71
N LYS A 106 4.26 14.83 9.69
CA LYS A 106 3.92 16.16 9.16
C LYS A 106 2.65 16.13 8.32
N THR A 107 2.04 17.29 8.15
CA THR A 107 0.95 17.52 7.20
C THR A 107 1.47 18.28 6.00
N ILE A 108 1.31 17.72 4.80
CA ILE A 108 1.65 18.37 3.53
C ILE A 108 0.39 18.39 2.67
N ASN A 109 -0.02 19.57 2.19
CA ASN A 109 -1.22 19.73 1.35
C ASN A 109 -2.49 19.08 1.95
N GLY A 110 -2.65 19.19 3.28
CA GLY A 110 -3.77 18.62 4.04
C GLY A 110 -3.67 17.11 4.31
N ILE A 111 -2.54 16.46 4.00
CA ILE A 111 -2.36 15.02 4.18
C ILE A 111 -1.32 14.75 5.27
N LYS A 112 -1.70 13.97 6.28
CA LYS A 112 -0.76 13.44 7.26
C LYS A 112 0.15 12.41 6.59
N ILE A 113 1.44 12.72 6.54
CA ILE A 113 2.44 11.87 5.91
C ILE A 113 2.73 10.66 6.81
N THR A 114 2.67 9.47 6.21
CA THR A 114 2.94 8.20 6.87
C THR A 114 3.93 7.39 6.02
N GLU A 115 4.60 6.43 6.64
CA GLU A 115 5.56 5.60 5.93
C GLU A 115 4.90 4.76 4.83
N SER A 116 3.74 4.15 5.10
CA SER A 116 2.99 3.37 4.11
C SER A 116 2.56 4.23 2.91
N GLY A 117 2.11 5.46 3.15
CA GLY A 117 1.76 6.38 2.07
C GLY A 117 2.99 6.74 1.21
N ILE A 118 4.15 6.92 1.83
CA ILE A 118 5.42 7.18 1.11
C ILE A 118 5.80 5.97 0.23
N LEU A 119 5.70 4.75 0.76
CA LEU A 119 6.02 3.54 -0.01
C LEU A 119 5.06 3.35 -1.19
N ALA A 120 3.76 3.57 -0.99
CA ALA A 120 2.78 3.52 -2.08
C ALA A 120 3.06 4.59 -3.15
N ALA A 121 3.32 5.84 -2.74
CA ALA A 121 3.66 6.89 -3.70
C ALA A 121 4.96 6.59 -4.47
N ALA A 122 5.90 5.89 -3.84
CA ALA A 122 7.16 5.48 -4.47
C ALA A 122 6.97 4.29 -5.43
N HIS A 123 6.01 3.41 -5.15
CA HIS A 123 5.56 2.37 -6.10
C HIS A 123 5.00 3.02 -7.38
N LEU A 124 4.09 3.98 -7.23
CA LEU A 124 3.47 4.69 -8.36
C LEU A 124 4.48 5.48 -9.20
N SER A 125 5.27 6.34 -8.55
CA SER A 125 5.99 7.43 -9.22
C SER A 125 7.51 7.31 -9.16
N GLY A 126 8.01 6.27 -8.49
CA GLY A 126 9.42 6.12 -8.15
C GLY A 126 9.86 6.99 -6.97
N ALA A 127 10.82 6.48 -6.19
CA ALA A 127 11.34 7.16 -5.00
C ALA A 127 11.96 8.55 -5.30
N GLY A 128 12.48 8.78 -6.51
CA GLY A 128 13.02 10.08 -6.91
C GLY A 128 11.97 11.20 -6.92
N ASN A 129 10.78 10.92 -7.45
CA ASN A 129 9.70 11.90 -7.50
C ASN A 129 9.08 12.12 -6.12
N VAL A 130 8.94 11.07 -5.31
CA VAL A 130 8.49 11.21 -3.92
C VAL A 130 9.46 12.06 -3.10
N LYS A 131 10.77 11.86 -3.29
CA LYS A 131 11.80 12.69 -2.65
C LYS A 131 11.65 14.17 -3.00
N LYS A 132 11.42 14.49 -4.27
CA LYS A 132 11.17 15.86 -4.74
C LYS A 132 9.93 16.44 -4.06
N TYR A 133 8.81 15.72 -4.11
CA TYR A 133 7.55 16.12 -3.47
C TYR A 133 7.72 16.44 -1.99
N LEU A 134 8.32 15.51 -1.23
CA LEU A 134 8.49 15.65 0.22
C LEU A 134 9.40 16.84 0.57
N ARG A 135 10.46 17.08 -0.19
CA ARG A 135 11.42 18.17 0.07
C ARG A 135 10.89 19.54 -0.36
N SER A 136 10.03 19.59 -1.35
CA SER A 136 9.38 20.82 -1.79
C SER A 136 8.09 21.14 -1.03
N ASN A 137 7.81 20.45 0.09
CA ASN A 137 6.53 20.54 0.80
C ASN A 137 5.30 20.42 -0.12
N GLY A 138 5.37 19.48 -1.08
CA GLY A 138 4.27 19.16 -1.98
C GLY A 138 4.08 20.10 -3.18
N VAL A 139 4.99 21.05 -3.41
CA VAL A 139 4.97 21.91 -4.62
C VAL A 139 5.32 21.12 -5.89
N GLN A 140 6.36 20.29 -5.87
CA GLN A 140 6.72 19.44 -7.00
C GLN A 140 5.88 18.16 -6.98
N GLY A 141 4.99 18.01 -7.95
CA GLY A 141 4.10 16.86 -8.10
C GLY A 141 4.53 15.88 -9.18
N PHE A 142 3.89 14.71 -9.16
CA PHE A 142 3.84 13.74 -10.26
C PHE A 142 2.39 13.25 -10.38
N SER A 143 1.93 13.13 -11.62
CA SER A 143 0.71 12.44 -11.99
C SER A 143 1.04 11.45 -13.10
N ASP A 144 0.51 10.23 -13.00
CA ASP A 144 0.62 9.24 -14.08
C ASP A 144 -0.39 9.52 -15.20
N ALA A 145 -0.32 8.72 -16.27
CA ALA A 145 -1.20 8.85 -17.42
C ALA A 145 -2.69 8.49 -17.12
N TYR A 146 -2.97 7.85 -15.98
CA TYR A 146 -4.33 7.50 -15.53
C TYR A 146 -4.86 8.49 -14.47
N GLY A 147 -4.15 9.58 -14.20
CA GLY A 147 -4.54 10.62 -13.25
C GLY A 147 -4.24 10.31 -11.78
N SER A 148 -3.57 9.19 -11.48
CA SER A 148 -3.06 8.91 -10.14
C SER A 148 -1.91 9.85 -9.83
N SER A 149 -1.88 10.40 -8.62
CA SER A 149 -0.81 11.32 -8.18
C SER A 149 -0.16 10.87 -6.88
N ILE A 150 1.06 11.37 -6.63
CA ILE A 150 1.73 11.22 -5.33
C ILE A 150 0.79 11.61 -4.18
N LYS A 151 0.07 12.73 -4.33
CA LYS A 151 -0.89 13.22 -3.34
C LYS A 151 -1.97 12.17 -3.04
N SER A 152 -2.56 11.58 -4.09
CA SER A 152 -3.59 10.56 -3.92
C SER A 152 -3.08 9.29 -3.22
N TYR A 153 -1.86 8.84 -3.53
CA TYR A 153 -1.29 7.63 -2.91
C TYR A 153 -0.87 7.87 -1.46
N LEU A 154 -0.28 9.03 -1.16
CA LEU A 154 0.01 9.44 0.22
C LEU A 154 -1.25 9.44 1.10
N LYS A 155 -2.38 9.89 0.54
CA LYS A 155 -3.67 9.92 1.23
C LYS A 155 -4.30 8.54 1.38
N ASN A 156 -4.46 7.81 0.28
CA ASN A 156 -5.28 6.59 0.24
C ASN A 156 -4.60 5.39 0.91
N PHE A 157 -3.27 5.33 0.87
CA PHE A 157 -2.48 4.25 1.43
C PHE A 157 -1.77 4.65 2.73
N GLY A 158 -2.24 5.73 3.36
CA GLY A 158 -1.72 6.18 4.63
C GLY A 158 -2.22 5.34 5.82
N GLY A 159 -1.38 5.22 6.84
CA GLY A 159 -1.77 4.65 8.15
C GLY A 159 -1.73 3.13 8.26
N TYR A 160 -1.08 2.41 7.34
CA TYR A 160 -0.80 0.98 7.51
C TYR A 160 0.52 0.78 8.27
N ASN A 161 0.57 -0.25 9.11
CA ASN A 161 1.79 -0.66 9.78
C ASN A 161 2.67 -1.47 8.81
N VAL A 162 3.75 -0.83 8.36
CA VAL A 162 4.76 -1.40 7.45
C VAL A 162 6.13 -1.56 8.13
N SER A 163 6.15 -1.59 9.48
CA SER A 163 7.38 -1.65 10.27
C SER A 163 8.20 -2.93 10.04
N ASN A 164 7.54 -4.03 9.69
CA ASN A 164 8.17 -5.31 9.34
C ASN A 164 9.00 -5.27 8.04
N ILE A 165 8.81 -4.25 7.20
CA ILE A 165 9.65 -4.06 6.01
C ILE A 165 10.96 -3.40 6.44
N ILE A 166 12.05 -4.15 6.43
CA ILE A 166 13.38 -3.63 6.74
C ILE A 166 13.99 -3.01 5.48
N ALA A 167 14.56 -1.81 5.62
CA ALA A 167 15.20 -1.10 4.52
C ALA A 167 16.44 -1.85 4.04
N ASP A 168 16.50 -2.14 2.74
CA ASP A 168 17.61 -2.89 2.13
C ASP A 168 17.85 -2.35 0.72
N GLN A 169 19.09 -1.91 0.46
CA GLN A 169 19.51 -1.34 -0.82
C GLN A 169 19.57 -2.40 -1.93
N ASP A 170 19.97 -3.60 -1.53
CA ASP A 170 20.39 -4.70 -2.41
C ASP A 170 19.35 -5.81 -2.44
N ALA A 171 18.15 -5.56 -1.88
CA ALA A 171 17.05 -6.51 -1.90
C ALA A 171 16.78 -7.04 -3.32
N THR A 172 16.81 -8.36 -3.45
CA THR A 172 16.52 -9.07 -4.70
C THR A 172 15.36 -10.06 -4.51
N VAL A 173 14.94 -10.68 -5.60
CA VAL A 173 13.92 -11.75 -5.59
C VAL A 173 14.51 -13.16 -5.55
N ILE A 174 15.86 -13.27 -5.59
CA ILE A 174 16.58 -14.55 -5.60
C ILE A 174 17.05 -14.80 -4.17
N ASN A 175 16.49 -15.84 -3.53
CA ASN A 175 16.81 -16.43 -2.23
C ASN A 175 17.47 -15.51 -1.16
N SER A 176 16.68 -15.14 -0.15
CA SER A 176 17.18 -14.90 1.21
C SER A 176 17.35 -16.24 1.92
#